data_AF-A0A8S0FJI9-F1
#
_entry.id   AF-A0A8S0FJI9-F1
#
_cell.length_a   1.000
_cell.length_b   1.000
_cell.length_c   1.000
_cell.angle_alpha   90.00
_cell.angle_beta   90.00
_cell.angle_gamma   90.00
#
_symmetry.space_group_name_H-M   'P 1'
#
loop_
_entity.id
_entity.type
_entity.pdbx_description
1 polymer ?
#
loop_
_entity_poly.entity_id
_entity_poly.type
_entity_poly.pdbx_seq_one_letter_code
_entity_poly.pdbx_strand_id
1 'polypeptide(L)'
;MARLDIAEKRIPQDGRISLRIGRRNIDVRVSTLPSIYGERAVLRLLDKNSLQLSLNNLGMTAADKQDLENLIQLPHGIILVTGPTGSGKSTTLYAILSALNIPGRNILTVEDPVEYELEGIGQTQVNTRVDMSFARGLRAILIPCGS
;
A
#
# COMPACT_ATOMS: atom_id res chain seq x y z
N MET A 1 10.97 12.42 -17.20
CA MET A 1 10.94 11.09 -16.56
C MET A 1 10.32 11.15 -15.16
N ALA A 2 10.85 11.89 -14.18
CA ALA A 2 10.22 12.06 -12.84
C ALA A 2 9.48 13.40 -12.62
N ARG A 3 9.49 14.30 -13.61
CA ARG A 3 9.01 15.71 -13.53
C ARG A 3 9.67 16.54 -12.41
N LEU A 4 10.96 16.32 -12.18
CA LEU A 4 11.78 17.15 -11.29
C LEU A 4 12.28 18.38 -12.04
N ASP A 5 12.41 19.51 -11.33
CA ASP A 5 13.00 20.72 -11.84
C ASP A 5 14.53 20.61 -11.77
N ILE A 6 15.20 20.69 -12.93
CA ILE A 6 16.65 20.53 -13.04
C ILE A 6 17.40 21.80 -12.59
N ALA A 7 16.73 22.97 -12.66
CA ALA A 7 17.31 24.24 -12.24
C ALA A 7 17.28 24.40 -10.73
N GLU A 8 16.31 23.76 -10.05
CA GLU A 8 16.17 23.82 -8.61
C GLU A 8 16.99 22.71 -7.93
N LYS A 9 18.03 23.09 -7.20
CA LYS A 9 18.93 22.17 -6.48
C LYS A 9 19.01 22.43 -4.99
N ARG A 10 18.21 23.38 -4.48
CA ARG A 10 18.30 23.90 -3.11
C ARG A 10 17.25 23.31 -2.18
N ILE A 11 16.21 22.69 -2.73
CA ILE A 11 15.14 22.04 -1.98
C ILE A 11 15.04 20.55 -2.35
N PRO A 12 14.60 19.69 -1.42
CA PRO A 12 14.26 18.31 -1.74
C PRO A 12 13.19 18.24 -2.84
N GLN A 13 13.31 17.26 -3.74
CA GLN A 13 12.29 17.03 -4.75
C GLN A 13 11.94 15.54 -4.84
N ASP A 14 10.64 15.24 -4.92
CA ASP A 14 10.13 13.88 -5.08
C ASP A 14 9.41 13.71 -6.42
N GLY A 15 9.59 12.56 -7.06
CA GLY A 15 8.96 12.25 -8.33
C GLY A 15 8.73 10.76 -8.52
N ARG A 16 7.92 10.43 -9.53
CA ARG A 16 7.63 9.04 -9.91
C ARG A 16 7.93 8.82 -11.39
N ILE A 17 8.50 7.67 -11.71
CA ILE A 17 8.78 7.21 -13.07
C ILE A 17 8.20 5.80 -13.21
N SER A 18 7.28 5.59 -14.15
CA SER A 18 6.88 4.24 -14.52
C SER A 18 7.74 3.75 -15.68
N LEU A 19 8.49 2.68 -15.47
CA LEU A 19 9.40 2.08 -16.44
C LEU A 19 8.92 0.68 -16.82
N ARG A 20 9.01 0.34 -18.10
CA ARG A 20 8.80 -1.02 -18.59
C ARG A 20 10.14 -1.61 -19.01
N ILE A 21 10.62 -2.59 -18.25
CA ILE A 21 11.90 -3.28 -18.49
C ILE A 21 11.59 -4.73 -18.85
N GLY A 22 11.73 -5.07 -20.13
CA GLY A 22 11.30 -6.37 -20.66
C GLY A 22 9.80 -6.60 -20.46
N ARG A 23 9.45 -7.62 -19.67
CA ARG A 23 8.06 -7.95 -19.27
C ARG A 23 7.64 -7.37 -17.91
N ARG A 24 8.53 -6.67 -17.20
CA ARG A 24 8.24 -6.13 -15.86
C ARG A 24 7.87 -4.65 -15.93
N ASN A 25 6.81 -4.29 -15.23
CA ASN A 25 6.42 -2.91 -15.01
C ASN A 25 6.95 -2.49 -13.63
N ILE A 26 7.93 -1.59 -13.62
CA ILE A 26 8.60 -1.11 -12.41
C ILE A 26 8.22 0.35 -12.20
N ASP A 27 7.62 0.66 -11.07
CA ASP A 27 7.43 2.03 -10.62
C ASP A 27 8.64 2.46 -9.79
N VAL A 28 9.25 3.58 -10.16
CA VAL A 28 10.43 4.12 -9.50
C VAL A 28 10.03 5.40 -8.80
N ARG A 29 10.17 5.42 -7.47
CA ARG A 29 10.11 6.66 -6.69
C ARG A 29 11.50 7.26 -6.61
N VAL A 30 11.61 8.52 -6.99
CA VAL A 30 12.85 9.29 -6.99
C VAL A 30 12.72 10.38 -5.94
N SER A 31 13.71 10.49 -5.06
CA SER A 31 13.82 11.61 -4.11
C SER A 31 15.21 12.22 -4.22
N THR A 32 15.31 13.52 -4.46
CA THR A 32 16.58 14.26 -4.45
C THR A 32 16.68 15.10 -3.20
N LEU A 33 17.89 15.20 -2.65
CA LEU A 33 18.19 15.96 -1.44
C LEU A 33 19.46 16.79 -1.66
N PRO A 34 19.44 18.11 -1.37
CA PRO A 34 20.65 18.92 -1.40
C PRO A 34 21.66 18.44 -0.34
N SER A 35 22.94 18.47 -0.70
CA SER A 35 24.08 18.06 0.11
C SER A 35 25.23 19.05 -0.11
N ILE A 36 26.20 19.06 0.81
CA ILE A 36 27.38 19.94 0.73
C ILE A 36 28.15 19.75 -0.60
N TYR A 37 28.14 18.53 -1.14
CA TYR A 37 28.86 18.16 -2.37
C TYR A 37 27.95 18.01 -3.60
N GLY A 38 26.76 18.62 -3.61
CA GLY A 38 25.80 18.55 -4.72
C GLY A 38 24.47 17.94 -4.31
N GLU A 39 23.87 17.09 -5.15
CA GLU A 39 22.57 16.45 -4.86
C GLU A 39 22.75 14.95 -4.62
N ARG A 40 22.06 14.43 -3.60
CA ARG A 40 21.92 13.00 -3.36
C ARG A 40 20.56 12.55 -3.91
N ALA A 41 20.55 11.50 -4.72
CA ALA A 41 19.33 10.88 -5.20
C ALA A 41 19.12 9.51 -4.53
N VAL A 42 17.89 9.25 -4.10
CA VAL A 42 17.43 7.95 -3.62
C VAL A 42 16.38 7.44 -4.61
N LEU A 43 16.61 6.23 -5.13
CA LEU A 43 15.69 5.53 -6.01
C LEU A 43 15.12 4.33 -5.27
N ARG A 44 13.79 4.25 -5.17
CA ARG A 44 13.08 3.07 -4.69
C ARG A 44 12.35 2.43 -5.85
N LEU A 45 12.71 1.18 -6.14
CA LEU A 45 12.09 0.37 -7.21
C LEU A 45 10.93 -0.43 -6.61
N LEU A 46 9.77 -0.36 -7.25
CA LEU A 46 8.57 -1.12 -6.91
C LEU A 46 8.17 -1.94 -8.13
N ASP A 47 8.38 -3.25 -8.08
CA ASP A 47 7.91 -4.17 -9.11
C ASP A 47 6.42 -4.46 -8.86
N LYS A 48 5.55 -4.08 -9.80
CA LYS A 48 4.10 -4.31 -9.68
C LYS A 48 3.70 -5.75 -9.98
N ASN A 49 4.55 -6.52 -10.66
CA ASN A 49 4.23 -7.88 -11.12
C ASN A 49 4.65 -8.97 -10.12
N SER A 50 5.37 -8.64 -9.05
CA SER A 50 6.01 -9.62 -8.18
C SER A 50 5.20 -10.04 -6.95
N LEU A 51 4.06 -9.40 -6.67
CA LEU A 51 3.28 -9.71 -5.47
C LEU A 51 2.25 -10.80 -5.73
N GLN A 52 2.65 -12.05 -5.49
CA GLN A 52 1.71 -13.12 -5.17
C GLN A 52 1.26 -12.97 -3.72
N LEU A 53 0.19 -12.20 -3.52
CA LEU A 53 -0.45 -11.96 -2.22
C LEU A 53 -1.25 -13.18 -1.77
N SER A 54 -0.56 -14.16 -1.19
CA SER A 54 -1.19 -15.33 -0.58
C SER A 54 -0.69 -15.51 0.85
N LEU A 55 -1.60 -15.89 1.75
CA LEU A 55 -1.24 -16.28 3.12
C LEU A 55 -0.20 -17.41 3.15
N ASN A 56 -0.20 -18.29 2.13
CA ASN A 56 0.78 -19.37 1.99
C ASN A 56 2.22 -18.88 1.78
N ASN A 57 2.38 -17.68 1.22
CA ASN A 57 3.69 -17.13 0.83
C ASN A 57 4.27 -16.16 1.86
N LEU A 58 3.63 -15.99 3.03
CA LEU A 58 4.07 -15.05 4.07
C LEU A 58 5.19 -15.60 4.97
N GLY A 59 5.55 -16.87 4.83
CA GLY A 59 6.58 -17.51 5.67
C GLY A 59 6.14 -17.80 7.11
N MET A 60 4.83 -17.82 7.36
CA MET A 60 4.25 -18.21 8.65
C MET A 60 4.42 -19.71 8.90
N THR A 61 4.51 -20.11 10.17
CA THR A 61 4.39 -21.53 10.52
C THR A 61 2.97 -22.02 10.20
N ALA A 62 2.79 -23.33 10.05
CA ALA A 62 1.46 -23.90 9.78
C ALA A 62 0.45 -23.57 10.90
N ALA A 63 0.91 -23.53 12.16
CA ALA A 63 0.08 -23.18 13.31
C ALA A 63 -0.36 -21.70 13.24
N ASP A 64 0.58 -20.76 13.10
CA ASP A 64 0.26 -19.32 13.04
C ASP A 64 -0.65 -19.00 11.86
N LYS A 65 -0.44 -19.68 10.72
CA LYS A 65 -1.27 -19.55 9.54
C LYS A 65 -2.71 -19.99 9.83
N GLN A 66 -2.89 -21.14 10.47
CA GLN A 66 -4.21 -21.66 10.80
C GLN A 66 -4.94 -20.75 11.78
N ASP A 67 -4.22 -20.22 12.78
CA ASP A 67 -4.79 -19.26 13.74
C ASP A 67 -5.23 -17.97 13.05
N LEU A 68 -4.41 -17.44 12.13
CA LEU A 68 -4.78 -16.28 11.34
C LEU A 68 -5.98 -16.57 10.44
N GLU A 69 -6.02 -17.72 9.76
CA GLU A 69 -7.15 -18.13 8.92
C GLU A 69 -8.44 -18.23 9.73
N ASN A 70 -8.38 -18.72 10.96
CA ASN A 70 -9.53 -18.76 11.86
C ASN A 70 -9.98 -17.35 12.27
N LEU A 71 -9.03 -16.45 12.62
CA LEU A 71 -9.32 -15.08 13.05
C LEU A 71 -10.00 -14.25 11.95
N ILE A 72 -9.54 -14.37 10.71
CA ILE A 72 -10.08 -13.55 9.60
C ILE A 72 -11.48 -14.01 9.16
N GLN A 73 -11.93 -15.20 9.56
CA GLN A 73 -13.29 -15.69 9.29
C GLN A 73 -14.31 -15.25 10.33
N LEU A 74 -13.88 -14.64 11.44
CA LEU A 74 -14.80 -14.07 12.42
C LEU A 74 -15.66 -12.96 11.77
N PRO A 75 -16.96 -12.89 12.07
CA PRO A 75 -17.88 -11.95 11.41
C PRO A 75 -17.57 -10.49 11.73
N HIS A 76 -16.94 -10.23 12.88
CA HIS A 76 -16.53 -8.89 13.31
C HIS A 76 -15.34 -8.99 14.26
N GLY A 77 -14.50 -7.96 14.26
CA GLY A 77 -13.33 -7.88 15.13
C GLY A 77 -12.33 -6.86 14.60
N ILE A 78 -11.27 -6.64 15.37
CA ILE A 78 -10.15 -5.79 14.98
C ILE A 78 -8.89 -6.65 15.00
N ILE A 79 -8.17 -6.69 13.87
CA ILE A 79 -6.86 -7.32 13.75
C ILE A 79 -5.82 -6.21 13.64
N LEU A 80 -4.81 -6.25 14.52
CA LEU A 80 -3.72 -5.27 14.55
C LEU A 80 -2.43 -5.94 14.08
N VAL A 81 -1.86 -5.46 12.98
CA VAL A 81 -0.56 -5.90 12.47
C VAL A 81 0.48 -4.83 12.80
N THR A 82 1.45 -5.17 13.65
CA THR A 82 2.44 -4.23 14.19
C THR A 82 3.87 -4.61 13.76
N GLY A 83 4.81 -3.67 13.89
CA GLY A 83 6.21 -3.87 13.53
C GLY A 83 6.87 -2.64 12.87
N PRO A 84 8.21 -2.61 12.77
CA PRO A 84 8.95 -1.47 12.21
C PRO A 84 8.73 -1.31 10.69
N THR A 85 9.17 -0.18 10.12
CA THR A 85 9.11 0.05 8.68
C THR A 85 9.85 -1.06 7.92
N GLY A 86 9.23 -1.61 6.86
CA GLY A 86 9.81 -2.68 6.06
C GLY A 86 9.62 -4.10 6.61
N SER A 87 8.91 -4.30 7.72
CA SER A 87 8.68 -5.63 8.30
C SER A 87 7.59 -6.48 7.63
N GLY A 88 7.09 -6.07 6.45
CA GLY A 88 6.07 -6.83 5.71
C GLY A 88 4.61 -6.61 6.14
N LYS A 89 4.30 -5.64 7.02
CA LYS A 89 2.92 -5.38 7.49
C LYS A 89 1.89 -5.22 6.37
N SER A 90 2.18 -4.33 5.41
CA SER A 90 1.28 -4.08 4.28
C SER A 90 1.11 -5.34 3.43
N THR A 91 2.18 -6.11 3.21
CA THR A 91 2.12 -7.40 2.51
C THR A 91 1.20 -8.39 3.21
N THR A 92 1.31 -8.51 4.54
CA THR A 92 0.42 -9.36 5.35
C THR A 92 -1.03 -8.92 5.26
N LEU A 93 -1.31 -7.61 5.41
CA LEU A 93 -2.67 -7.08 5.31
C LEU A 93 -3.27 -7.32 3.91
N TYR A 94 -2.50 -7.08 2.86
CA TYR A 94 -2.95 -7.30 1.48
C TYR A 94 -3.23 -8.79 1.20
N ALA A 95 -2.43 -9.71 1.76
CA ALA A 95 -2.68 -11.14 1.65
C ALA A 95 -3.96 -11.56 2.41
N ILE A 96 -4.22 -10.97 3.58
CA ILE A 96 -5.49 -11.17 4.31
C ILE A 96 -6.67 -10.66 3.49
N LEU A 97 -6.58 -9.42 2.96
CA LEU A 97 -7.62 -8.83 2.12
C LEU A 97 -7.90 -9.70 0.89
N SER A 98 -6.87 -10.19 0.22
CA SER A 98 -7.02 -11.10 -0.92
C SER A 98 -7.68 -12.42 -0.54
N ALA A 99 -7.41 -12.96 0.66
CA ALA A 99 -8.06 -14.19 1.14
C ALA A 99 -9.54 -13.96 1.49
N LEU A 100 -9.91 -12.75 1.91
CA LEU A 100 -11.29 -12.36 2.24
C LEU A 100 -12.10 -11.91 1.02
N ASN A 101 -11.44 -11.65 -0.11
CA ASN A 101 -12.04 -11.15 -1.35
C ASN A 101 -12.82 -12.24 -2.08
N ILE A 102 -13.97 -12.60 -1.51
CA ILE A 102 -14.93 -13.55 -2.07
C ILE A 102 -16.25 -12.85 -2.41
N PRO A 103 -17.03 -13.36 -3.39
CA PRO A 103 -18.35 -12.82 -3.68
C PRO A 103 -19.23 -12.72 -2.42
N GLY A 104 -19.96 -11.62 -2.29
CA GLY A 104 -20.86 -11.37 -1.15
C GLY A 104 -20.23 -10.62 0.03
N ARG A 105 -18.94 -10.26 -0.04
CA ARG A 105 -18.31 -9.34 0.93
C ARG A 105 -17.98 -8.02 0.25
N ASN A 106 -18.34 -6.91 0.89
CA ASN A 106 -17.91 -5.57 0.48
C ASN A 106 -16.69 -5.16 1.30
N ILE A 107 -15.52 -5.07 0.67
CA ILE A 107 -14.25 -4.77 1.34
C ILE A 107 -13.80 -3.36 0.93
N LEU A 108 -13.53 -2.51 1.92
CA LEU A 108 -13.15 -1.12 1.73
C LEU A 108 -11.87 -0.81 2.52
N THR A 109 -10.95 -0.05 1.94
CA THR A 109 -9.69 0.37 2.59
C THR A 109 -9.47 1.88 2.53
N VAL A 110 -8.72 2.40 3.51
CA VAL A 110 -8.19 3.78 3.50
C VAL A 110 -6.67 3.70 3.68
N GLU A 111 -5.90 4.23 2.74
CA GLU A 111 -4.45 4.01 2.63
C GLU A 111 -3.68 5.30 2.29
N ASP A 112 -2.38 5.36 2.62
CA ASP A 112 -1.53 6.53 2.36
C ASP A 112 -0.08 6.14 1.97
N PRO A 113 0.26 6.04 0.68
CA PRO A 113 -0.63 5.92 -0.47
C PRO A 113 -1.15 4.49 -0.66
N VAL A 114 -2.04 4.28 -1.63
CA VAL A 114 -2.33 2.93 -2.12
C VAL A 114 -1.09 2.39 -2.83
N GLU A 115 -0.59 1.23 -2.38
CA GLU A 115 0.66 0.65 -2.92
C GLU A 115 0.39 -0.23 -4.15
N TYR A 116 -0.67 -1.04 -4.12
CA TYR A 116 -1.10 -1.89 -5.23
C TYR A 116 -2.62 -1.86 -5.37
N GLU A 117 -3.10 -1.96 -6.61
CA GLU A 117 -4.52 -2.08 -6.90
C GLU A 117 -4.96 -3.54 -6.72
N LEU A 118 -6.00 -3.75 -5.92
CA LEU A 118 -6.61 -5.04 -5.64
C LEU A 118 -7.98 -5.09 -6.29
N GLU A 119 -8.11 -5.91 -7.33
CA GLU A 119 -9.38 -6.10 -8.03
C GLU A 119 -10.47 -6.61 -7.06
N GLY A 120 -11.65 -5.99 -7.11
CA GLY A 120 -12.78 -6.32 -6.23
C GLY A 120 -12.78 -5.64 -4.87
N ILE A 121 -11.75 -4.84 -4.53
CA ILE A 121 -11.66 -4.11 -3.26
C ILE A 121 -11.76 -2.60 -3.51
N GLY A 122 -12.64 -1.93 -2.76
CA GLY A 122 -12.79 -0.46 -2.84
C GLY A 122 -11.68 0.25 -2.08
N GLN A 123 -10.59 0.60 -2.76
CA GLN A 123 -9.43 1.26 -2.14
C GLN A 123 -9.53 2.78 -2.24
N THR A 124 -9.44 3.46 -1.08
CA THR A 124 -9.45 4.91 -0.99
C THR A 124 -8.10 5.44 -0.52
N GLN A 125 -7.52 6.40 -1.25
CA GLN A 125 -6.28 7.04 -0.81
C GLN A 125 -6.55 8.29 0.02
N VAL A 126 -5.77 8.48 1.08
CA VAL A 126 -5.67 9.74 1.82
C VAL A 126 -5.23 10.86 0.87
N ASN A 127 -5.88 12.01 0.97
CA ASN A 127 -5.58 13.18 0.17
C ASN A 127 -5.69 14.45 1.01
N THR A 128 -4.54 14.93 1.48
CA THR A 128 -4.42 16.12 2.33
C THR A 128 -4.81 17.42 1.62
N ARG A 129 -4.82 17.46 0.27
CA ARG A 129 -5.20 18.68 -0.48
C ARG A 129 -6.69 18.98 -0.45
N VAL A 130 -7.50 17.97 -0.14
CA VAL A 130 -8.98 18.05 -0.10
C VAL A 130 -9.53 17.64 1.27
N ASP A 131 -8.67 17.67 2.30
CA ASP A 131 -8.99 17.25 3.67
C ASP A 131 -9.59 15.83 3.76
N MET A 132 -9.11 14.90 2.93
CA MET A 132 -9.46 13.49 3.01
C MET A 132 -8.45 12.76 3.90
N SER A 133 -8.70 12.73 5.21
CA SER A 133 -7.87 12.04 6.21
C SER A 133 -8.34 10.62 6.51
N PHE A 134 -7.52 9.81 7.20
CA PHE A 134 -7.91 8.48 7.70
C PHE A 134 -9.23 8.51 8.49
N ALA A 135 -9.36 9.45 9.43
CA ALA A 135 -10.55 9.56 10.27
C ALA A 135 -11.81 9.96 9.49
N ARG A 136 -11.65 10.73 8.40
CA ARG A 136 -12.77 11.10 7.53
C ARG A 136 -13.17 9.94 6.62
N GLY A 137 -12.19 9.23 6.04
CA GLY A 137 -12.42 8.04 5.23
C GLY A 137 -13.09 6.91 6.02
N LEU A 138 -12.57 6.59 7.20
CA LEU A 138 -13.18 5.57 8.08
C LEU A 138 -14.62 5.94 8.47
N ARG A 139 -14.89 7.21 8.79
CA ARG A 139 -16.26 7.67 9.06
C ARG A 139 -17.17 7.45 7.86
N ALA A 140 -16.73 7.80 6.65
CA ALA A 140 -17.52 7.63 5.44
C ALA A 140 -17.84 6.16 5.12
N ILE A 141 -16.89 5.24 5.36
CA ILE A 141 -17.07 3.80 5.17
C ILE A 141 -18.14 3.22 6.11
N LEU A 142 -18.28 3.79 7.31
CA LEU A 142 -19.24 3.33 8.32
C LEU A 142 -20.64 3.94 8.15
N ILE A 143 -20.84 4.87 7.22
CA ILE A 143 -22.17 5.44 6.97
C ILE A 143 -23.00 4.35 6.28
N PRO A 144 -24.14 3.95 6.86
CA PRO A 144 -25.00 2.96 6.23
C PRO A 144 -25.51 3.47 4.89
N CYS A 145 -25.23 2.74 3.81
CA CYS A 145 -25.94 2.87 2.54
C CYS A 145 -27.37 2.32 2.73
N GLY A 146 -28.24 3.04 3.43
CA GLY A 146 -29.61 2.62 3.68
C GLY A 146 -30.27 3.34 4.85
N SER A 147 -30.88 4.48 4.55
CA SER A 147 -32.09 5.00 5.20
C SER A 147 -32.98 5.59 4.12
#